data_AF-A0A921ZVH8-F1
#
_entry.id   AF-A0A921ZVH8-F1
#
_cell.length_a   1.000
_cell.length_b   1.000
_cell.length_c   1.000
_cell.angle_alpha   90.00
_cell.angle_beta   90.00
_cell.angle_gamma   90.00
#
_symmetry.space_group_name_H-M   'P 1'
#
loop_
_entity.id
_entity.type
_entity.pdbx_description
1 polymer ?
#
loop_
_entity_poly.entity_id
_entity_poly.type
_entity_poly.pdbx_seq_one_letter_code
_entity_poly.pdbx_strand_id
1 'polypeptide(L)'
;MKLIIALYPLFYSLFFPLCGTSSSADDRRWLLSLVDLVELDYVDHCEQRASATWSELTGDSKGLSMKLERDKSFGMFARQQTTDVRSALTAHALAPDDNVLRRKVKLLLQPGDTLLETEQWMRLVTFGDTALNKIRFATNYDCDTNTNCTLRELNYNLARQQDEAKQRRMKASWERNLPNITDYLEHILPLLRNASKQNSYNSVEEYWDALGEYEGGLLKARELWDRIKPLYLKLHKYVALRLRGADA
;
A
#
# COMPACT_ATOMS: atom_id res chain seq x y z
N MET A 1 21.51 -80.69 38.63
CA MET A 1 20.94 -81.92 38.02
C MET A 1 19.44 -81.87 38.29
N LYS A 2 18.53 -81.55 37.37
CA LYS A 2 18.40 -81.88 35.95
C LYS A 2 18.02 -80.66 35.10
N LEU A 3 18.68 -80.54 33.95
CA LEU A 3 18.25 -79.81 32.75
C LEU A 3 17.03 -80.51 32.13
N ILE A 4 16.11 -79.73 31.55
CA ILE A 4 15.45 -80.09 30.29
C ILE A 4 15.53 -78.86 29.36
N ILE A 5 16.14 -79.09 28.20
CA ILE A 5 16.26 -78.22 27.03
C ILE A 5 15.22 -78.68 26.00
N ALA A 6 14.66 -77.73 25.25
CA ALA A 6 14.33 -77.76 23.80
C ALA A 6 12.93 -77.17 23.50
N LEU A 7 12.60 -76.42 22.44
CA LEU A 7 13.28 -75.65 21.37
C LEU A 7 12.12 -75.09 20.47
N TYR A 8 12.12 -73.78 20.16
CA TYR A 8 11.55 -73.05 18.98
C TYR A 8 10.02 -73.00 18.67
N PRO A 9 9.52 -72.06 17.80
CA PRO A 9 10.14 -70.86 17.20
C PRO A 9 9.31 -69.54 17.23
N LEU A 10 10.02 -68.43 16.96
CA LEU A 10 9.64 -67.21 16.22
C LEU A 10 8.18 -67.05 15.73
N PHE A 11 7.54 -65.95 16.10
CA PHE A 11 6.55 -65.09 15.39
C PHE A 11 5.82 -64.31 16.51
N TYR A 12 6.15 -63.05 16.78
CA TYR A 12 5.48 -61.90 16.17
C TYR A 12 6.42 -60.69 16.15
N SER A 13 6.94 -60.43 14.96
CA SER A 13 6.95 -59.12 14.30
C SER A 13 6.66 -57.86 15.14
N LEU A 14 7.70 -57.02 15.21
CA LEU A 14 7.65 -55.60 14.81
C LEU A 14 6.54 -54.74 15.43
N PHE A 15 6.75 -54.29 16.67
CA PHE A 15 6.29 -52.96 17.06
C PHE A 15 7.36 -51.95 16.65
N PHE A 16 7.31 -51.53 15.38
CA PHE A 16 7.84 -50.22 15.02
C PHE A 16 7.02 -49.19 15.80
N PRO A 17 7.62 -48.29 16.60
CA PRO A 17 6.95 -47.04 16.83
C PRO A 17 6.93 -46.35 15.47
N LEU A 18 5.74 -46.29 14.86
CA LEU A 18 5.44 -45.29 13.85
C LEU A 18 5.72 -43.93 14.51
N CYS A 19 6.96 -43.45 14.38
CA CYS A 19 7.28 -42.05 14.60
C CYS A 19 6.41 -41.28 13.62
N GLY A 20 5.39 -40.61 14.15
CA GLY A 20 4.52 -39.74 13.39
C GLY A 20 5.35 -38.67 12.69
N THR A 21 5.33 -38.70 11.37
CA THR A 21 5.78 -37.61 10.51
C THR A 21 4.76 -36.46 10.48
N SER A 22 3.97 -36.26 11.54
CA SER A 22 2.74 -35.44 11.49
C SER A 22 2.95 -33.94 11.71
N SER A 23 3.97 -33.52 12.47
CA SER A 23 4.13 -32.11 12.86
C SER A 23 4.21 -31.15 11.67
N SER A 24 4.98 -31.46 10.62
CA SER A 24 5.13 -30.55 9.47
C SER A 24 3.87 -30.46 8.60
N ALA A 25 3.12 -31.55 8.44
CA ALA A 25 1.89 -31.56 7.66
C ALA A 25 0.75 -30.83 8.41
N ASP A 26 0.68 -31.03 9.72
CA ASP A 26 -0.28 -30.35 10.60
C ASP A 26 0.00 -28.84 10.67
N ASP A 27 1.27 -28.44 10.82
CA ASP A 27 1.71 -27.03 10.79
C ASP A 27 1.31 -26.33 9.48
N ARG A 28 1.54 -26.99 8.34
CA ARG A 28 1.17 -26.43 7.03
C ARG A 28 -0.34 -26.27 6.90
N ARG A 29 -1.11 -27.28 7.31
CA ARG A 29 -2.58 -27.23 7.24
C ARG A 29 -3.13 -26.13 8.12
N TRP A 30 -2.57 -25.95 9.32
CA TRP A 30 -2.90 -24.86 10.22
C TRP A 30 -2.63 -23.49 9.60
N LEU A 31 -1.43 -23.27 9.05
CA LEU A 31 -1.07 -22.00 8.41
C LEU A 31 -2.00 -21.69 7.22
N LEU A 32 -2.34 -22.69 6.41
CA LEU A 32 -3.29 -22.53 5.30
C LEU A 32 -4.67 -22.07 5.79
N SER A 33 -5.22 -22.75 6.80
CA SER A 33 -6.53 -22.37 7.37
C SER A 33 -6.50 -20.99 8.02
N LEU A 34 -5.39 -20.61 8.67
CA LEU A 34 -5.21 -19.26 9.19
C LEU A 34 -5.21 -18.24 8.06
N VAL A 35 -4.38 -18.43 7.02
CA VAL A 35 -4.29 -17.51 5.88
C VAL A 35 -5.66 -17.35 5.20
N ASP A 36 -6.39 -18.44 4.98
CA ASP A 36 -7.73 -18.38 4.39
C ASP A 36 -8.71 -17.58 5.26
N LEU A 37 -8.66 -17.74 6.59
CA LEU A 37 -9.47 -16.96 7.51
C LEU A 37 -9.10 -15.48 7.48
N VAL A 38 -7.81 -15.16 7.51
CA VAL A 38 -7.32 -13.78 7.40
C VAL A 38 -7.79 -13.15 6.10
N GLU A 39 -7.74 -13.87 4.97
CA GLU A 39 -8.25 -13.37 3.70
C GLU A 39 -9.73 -13.00 3.74
N LEU A 40 -10.57 -13.80 4.41
CA LEU A 40 -11.98 -13.47 4.61
C LEU A 40 -12.15 -12.18 5.43
N ASP A 41 -11.40 -12.02 6.53
CA ASP A 41 -11.47 -10.79 7.32
C ASP A 41 -11.00 -9.57 6.52
N TYR A 42 -9.98 -9.73 5.66
CA TYR A 42 -9.54 -8.66 4.75
C TYR A 42 -10.63 -8.27 3.77
N VAL A 43 -11.40 -9.22 3.23
CA VAL A 43 -12.54 -8.93 2.34
C VAL A 43 -13.55 -8.04 3.04
N ASP A 44 -13.97 -8.38 4.26
CA ASP A 44 -14.94 -7.60 5.03
C ASP A 44 -14.43 -6.18 5.30
N HIS A 45 -13.18 -6.05 5.75
CA HIS A 45 -12.58 -4.74 6.00
C HIS A 45 -12.39 -3.92 4.72
N CYS A 46 -12.02 -4.54 3.60
CA CYS A 46 -11.91 -3.88 2.30
C CYS A 46 -13.27 -3.38 1.81
N GLU A 47 -14.35 -4.17 1.96
CA GLU A 47 -15.70 -3.76 1.61
C GLU A 47 -16.14 -2.53 2.41
N GLN A 48 -15.91 -2.54 3.72
CA GLN A 48 -16.24 -1.42 4.59
C GLN A 48 -15.50 -0.13 4.20
N ARG A 49 -14.20 -0.22 3.90
CA ARG A 49 -13.39 0.93 3.44
C ARG A 49 -13.84 1.43 2.07
N ALA A 50 -14.11 0.52 1.14
CA ALA A 50 -14.58 0.86 -0.20
C ALA A 50 -15.93 1.58 -0.13
N SER A 51 -16.85 1.08 0.70
CA SER A 51 -18.16 1.70 0.93
C SER A 51 -18.04 3.09 1.55
N ALA A 52 -17.21 3.28 2.57
CA ALA A 52 -16.98 4.59 3.17
C ALA A 52 -16.30 5.57 2.20
N THR A 53 -15.35 5.09 1.39
CA THR A 53 -14.74 5.88 0.32
C THR A 53 -15.76 6.28 -0.73
N TRP A 54 -16.67 5.39 -1.12
CA TRP A 54 -17.74 5.70 -2.04
C TRP A 54 -18.65 6.79 -1.49
N SER A 55 -19.09 6.68 -0.23
CA SER A 55 -19.89 7.72 0.43
C SER A 55 -19.18 9.09 0.44
N GLU A 56 -17.88 9.12 0.74
CA GLU A 56 -17.04 10.33 0.62
C GLU A 56 -17.08 10.91 -0.79
N LEU A 57 -16.84 10.07 -1.81
CA LEU A 57 -16.77 10.49 -3.21
C LEU A 57 -18.10 11.00 -3.76
N THR A 58 -19.22 10.45 -3.30
CA THR A 58 -20.56 10.89 -3.71
C THR A 58 -21.04 12.13 -2.96
N GLY A 59 -20.24 12.68 -2.03
CA GLY A 59 -20.56 13.90 -1.31
C GLY A 59 -21.49 13.71 -0.11
N ASP A 60 -21.52 12.51 0.48
CA ASP A 60 -22.22 12.31 1.76
C ASP A 60 -21.58 13.20 2.83
N SER A 61 -22.41 13.91 3.60
CA SER A 61 -21.95 14.83 4.67
C SER A 61 -21.08 14.16 5.75
N LYS A 62 -21.24 12.85 5.98
CA LYS A 62 -20.43 12.03 6.90
C LYS A 62 -19.39 11.18 6.17
N GLY A 63 -19.29 11.28 4.85
CA GLY A 63 -18.42 10.43 4.04
C GLY A 63 -16.95 10.51 4.46
N LEU A 64 -16.41 11.72 4.66
CA LEU A 64 -15.03 11.90 5.13
C LEU A 64 -14.81 11.31 6.53
N SER A 65 -15.72 11.56 7.47
CA SER A 65 -15.58 11.04 8.83
C SER A 65 -15.64 9.51 8.86
N MET A 66 -16.56 8.91 8.09
CA MET A 66 -16.66 7.46 7.96
C MET A 66 -15.40 6.87 7.34
N LYS A 67 -14.88 7.50 6.27
CA LYS A 67 -13.65 7.04 5.63
C LYS A 67 -12.47 7.06 6.59
N LEU A 68 -12.25 8.18 7.28
CA LEU A 68 -11.19 8.31 8.28
C LEU A 68 -11.30 7.22 9.37
N GLU A 69 -12.50 6.94 9.85
CA GLU A 69 -12.74 5.89 10.84
C GLU A 69 -12.35 4.51 10.30
N ARG A 70 -12.79 4.16 9.08
CA ARG A 70 -12.53 2.85 8.46
C ARG A 70 -11.07 2.67 8.09
N ASP A 71 -10.42 3.69 7.55
CA ASP A 71 -8.99 3.64 7.20
C ASP A 71 -8.11 3.55 8.46
N LYS A 72 -8.43 4.28 9.54
CA LYS A 72 -7.72 4.13 10.83
C LYS A 72 -7.89 2.74 11.42
N SER A 73 -9.11 2.22 11.43
CA SER A 73 -9.41 0.87 11.92
C SER A 73 -8.66 -0.21 11.15
N PHE A 74 -8.55 -0.05 9.83
CA PHE A 74 -7.84 -1.00 8.97
C PHE A 74 -6.37 -1.18 9.31
N GLY A 75 -5.65 -0.10 9.65
CA GLY A 75 -4.24 -0.23 10.05
C GLY A 75 -4.06 -1.05 11.32
N MET A 76 -4.94 -0.87 12.31
CA MET A 76 -4.93 -1.69 13.53
C MET A 76 -5.21 -3.16 13.22
N PHE A 77 -6.22 -3.42 12.39
CA PHE A 77 -6.55 -4.76 11.90
C PHE A 77 -5.35 -5.40 11.19
N ALA A 78 -4.78 -4.75 10.18
CA ALA A 78 -3.70 -5.32 9.37
C ALA A 78 -2.44 -5.60 10.20
N ARG A 79 -2.13 -4.74 11.18
CA ARG A 79 -1.02 -4.97 12.13
C ARG A 79 -1.28 -6.16 13.05
N GLN A 80 -2.51 -6.34 13.52
CA GLN A 80 -2.89 -7.52 14.30
C GLN A 80 -2.74 -8.79 13.46
N GLN A 81 -3.28 -8.81 12.24
CA GLN A 81 -3.14 -9.95 11.33
C GLN A 81 -1.67 -10.29 11.02
N THR A 82 -0.83 -9.26 10.84
CA THR A 82 0.63 -9.45 10.69
C THR A 82 1.21 -10.20 11.90
N THR A 83 0.80 -9.82 13.10
CA THR A 83 1.29 -10.42 14.35
C THR A 83 0.84 -11.87 14.47
N ASP A 84 -0.43 -12.15 14.16
CA ASP A 84 -1.02 -13.49 14.24
C ASP A 84 -0.37 -14.43 13.22
N VAL A 85 -0.24 -14.00 11.96
CA VAL A 85 0.44 -14.76 10.90
C VAL A 85 1.91 -15.00 11.23
N ARG A 86 2.61 -14.00 11.78
CA ARG A 86 4.01 -14.15 12.21
C ARG A 86 4.14 -15.17 13.35
N SER A 87 3.20 -15.18 14.28
CA SER A 87 3.21 -16.11 15.42
C SER A 87 2.94 -17.56 15.01
N ALA A 88 2.16 -17.76 13.94
CA ALA A 88 1.83 -19.08 13.40
C ALA A 88 2.90 -19.63 12.43
N LEU A 89 3.86 -18.81 12.01
CA LEU A 89 4.86 -19.22 11.03
C LEU A 89 5.95 -20.09 11.69
N THR A 90 5.98 -21.37 11.33
CA THR A 90 7.05 -22.31 11.74
C THR A 90 8.03 -22.55 10.58
N ALA A 91 9.25 -23.04 10.90
CA ALA A 91 10.30 -23.31 9.91
C ALA A 91 9.88 -24.34 8.83
N HIS A 92 8.85 -25.15 9.09
CA HIS A 92 8.37 -26.20 8.21
C HIS A 92 7.00 -25.91 7.58
N ALA A 93 6.37 -24.77 7.92
CA ALA A 93 5.01 -24.45 7.44
C ALA A 93 4.98 -23.99 5.97
N LEU A 94 6.09 -23.48 5.44
CA LEU A 94 6.21 -23.03 4.05
C LEU A 94 7.03 -24.02 3.21
N ALA A 95 6.36 -24.79 2.37
CA ALA A 95 7.02 -25.65 1.39
C ALA A 95 7.74 -24.80 0.32
N PRO A 96 8.97 -25.17 -0.12
CA PRO A 96 9.72 -24.37 -1.09
C PRO A 96 9.02 -24.17 -2.44
N ASP A 97 8.21 -25.14 -2.85
CA ASP A 97 7.48 -25.19 -4.11
C ASP A 97 6.11 -24.49 -4.08
N ASP A 98 5.58 -24.16 -2.90
CA ASP A 98 4.29 -23.49 -2.75
C ASP A 98 4.44 -21.96 -2.89
N ASN A 99 4.70 -21.51 -4.12
CA ASN A 99 4.91 -20.10 -4.42
C ASN A 99 3.68 -19.23 -4.12
N VAL A 100 2.47 -19.80 -4.19
CA VAL A 100 1.22 -19.07 -3.93
C VAL A 100 1.08 -18.76 -2.45
N LEU A 101 1.18 -19.77 -1.59
CA LEU A 101 1.12 -19.57 -0.14
C LEU A 101 2.26 -18.67 0.34
N ARG A 102 3.47 -18.87 -0.18
CA ARG A 102 4.63 -18.02 0.15
C ARG A 102 4.37 -16.55 -0.19
N ARG A 103 3.76 -16.27 -1.36
CA ARG A 103 3.40 -14.90 -1.73
C ARG A 103 2.33 -14.33 -0.79
N LYS A 104 1.26 -15.07 -0.50
CA LYS A 104 0.19 -14.65 0.44
C LYS A 104 0.77 -14.29 1.81
N VAL A 105 1.57 -15.18 2.39
CA VAL A 105 2.23 -14.97 3.68
C VAL A 105 3.18 -13.77 3.63
N LYS A 106 3.96 -13.60 2.55
CA LYS A 106 4.84 -12.43 2.40
C LYS A 106 4.03 -11.11 2.47
N LEU A 107 2.91 -11.03 1.75
CA LEU A 107 2.05 -9.84 1.74
C LEU A 107 1.44 -9.56 3.11
N LEU A 108 1.06 -10.60 3.86
CA LEU A 108 0.54 -10.48 5.23
C LEU A 108 1.61 -10.07 6.26
N LEU A 109 2.87 -10.44 6.03
CA LEU A 109 3.99 -10.07 6.90
C LEU A 109 4.57 -8.68 6.60
N GLN A 110 4.34 -8.17 5.39
CA GLN A 110 4.82 -6.88 4.89
C GLN A 110 3.67 -6.07 4.27
N PRO A 111 2.61 -5.73 5.03
CA PRO A 111 1.42 -5.05 4.49
C PRO A 111 1.63 -3.55 4.22
N GLY A 112 2.87 -3.06 4.26
CA GLY A 112 3.20 -1.67 3.94
C GLY A 112 2.97 -0.71 5.09
N ASP A 113 2.35 0.44 4.80
CA ASP A 113 2.23 1.56 5.73
C ASP A 113 1.40 1.22 6.98
N THR A 114 0.59 0.17 6.95
CA THR A 114 -0.20 -0.30 8.11
C THR A 114 0.68 -0.87 9.23
N LEU A 115 1.96 -1.17 8.97
CA LEU A 115 2.92 -1.53 10.02
C LEU A 115 3.40 -0.34 10.84
N LEU A 116 3.09 0.91 10.43
CA LEU A 116 3.37 2.10 11.21
C LEU A 116 2.82 1.98 12.64
N GLU A 117 3.49 2.67 13.58
CA GLU A 117 2.93 2.81 14.91
C GLU A 117 1.55 3.47 14.85
N THR A 118 0.65 3.10 15.74
CA THR A 118 -0.78 3.46 15.66
C THR A 118 -0.98 4.98 15.48
N GLU A 119 -0.23 5.80 16.22
CA GLU A 119 -0.26 7.26 16.08
C GLU A 119 0.29 7.76 14.73
N GLN A 120 1.35 7.12 14.22
CA GLN A 120 1.93 7.44 12.92
C GLN A 120 0.97 7.07 11.78
N TRP A 121 0.35 5.90 11.85
CA TRP A 121 -0.70 5.47 10.92
C TRP A 121 -1.88 6.45 10.92
N MET A 122 -2.41 6.77 12.11
CA MET A 122 -3.52 7.70 12.24
C MET A 122 -3.19 9.08 11.67
N ARG A 123 -1.95 9.55 11.85
CA ARG A 123 -1.47 10.82 11.26
C ARG A 123 -1.41 10.75 9.74
N LEU A 124 -0.82 9.69 9.20
CA LEU A 124 -0.71 9.49 7.75
C LEU A 124 -2.08 9.48 7.07
N VAL A 125 -3.01 8.66 7.59
CA VAL A 125 -4.39 8.55 7.09
C VAL A 125 -5.11 9.89 7.19
N THR A 126 -5.06 10.53 8.37
CA THR A 126 -5.75 11.82 8.58
C THR A 126 -5.25 12.88 7.61
N PHE A 127 -3.93 12.98 7.41
CA PHE A 127 -3.35 13.91 6.45
C PHE A 127 -3.79 13.61 5.02
N GLY A 128 -3.63 12.36 4.58
CA GLY A 128 -3.92 11.95 3.20
C GLY A 128 -5.39 12.16 2.83
N ASP A 129 -6.30 11.66 3.66
CA ASP A 129 -7.74 11.73 3.37
C ASP A 129 -8.27 13.15 3.45
N THR A 130 -7.85 13.94 4.45
CA THR A 130 -8.28 15.34 4.58
C THR A 130 -7.76 16.18 3.42
N ALA A 131 -6.51 15.97 3.01
CA ALA A 131 -5.91 16.70 1.89
C ALA A 131 -6.63 16.39 0.57
N LEU A 132 -6.87 15.10 0.28
CA LEU A 132 -7.57 14.67 -0.93
C LEU A 132 -9.02 15.16 -0.95
N ASN A 133 -9.73 15.06 0.18
CA ASN A 133 -11.09 15.53 0.30
C ASN A 133 -11.19 17.04 0.04
N LYS A 134 -10.33 17.84 0.70
CA LYS A 134 -10.28 19.30 0.52
C LYS A 134 -10.06 19.68 -0.94
N ILE A 135 -9.08 19.09 -1.61
CA ILE A 135 -8.77 19.39 -3.02
C ILE A 135 -9.97 19.04 -3.92
N ARG A 136 -10.60 17.89 -3.68
CA ARG A 136 -11.71 17.38 -4.50
C ARG A 136 -12.96 18.23 -4.38
N PHE A 137 -13.34 18.62 -3.17
CA PHE A 137 -14.61 19.29 -2.89
C PHE A 137 -14.51 20.81 -2.72
N ALA A 138 -13.31 21.39 -2.82
CA ALA A 138 -13.15 22.83 -2.84
C ALA A 138 -13.95 23.47 -3.99
N THR A 139 -14.69 24.53 -3.64
CA THR A 139 -15.50 25.35 -4.56
C THR A 139 -15.08 26.82 -4.54
N ASN A 140 -13.92 27.11 -3.96
CA ASN A 140 -13.35 28.44 -3.74
C ASN A 140 -12.23 28.79 -4.74
N TYR A 141 -12.15 28.08 -5.88
CA TYR A 141 -11.15 28.36 -6.91
C TYR A 141 -11.50 29.64 -7.68
N ASP A 142 -10.48 30.38 -8.11
CA ASP A 142 -10.62 31.54 -8.98
C ASP A 142 -10.69 31.06 -10.44
N CYS A 143 -11.80 31.34 -11.10
CA CYS A 143 -12.05 30.98 -12.50
C CYS A 143 -12.08 32.19 -13.43
N ASP A 144 -11.53 33.35 -13.03
CA ASP A 144 -11.61 34.62 -13.78
C ASP A 144 -13.07 35.06 -14.04
N THR A 145 -13.94 34.69 -13.11
CA THR A 145 -15.36 35.08 -13.02
C THR A 145 -15.63 35.74 -11.67
N ASN A 146 -16.73 36.48 -11.55
CA ASN A 146 -17.13 37.10 -10.27
C ASN A 146 -17.52 36.07 -9.18
N THR A 147 -17.62 34.80 -9.54
CA THR A 147 -17.98 33.70 -8.64
C THR A 147 -16.84 32.70 -8.53
N ASN A 148 -16.68 32.13 -7.35
CA ASN A 148 -15.80 30.99 -7.16
C ASN A 148 -16.34 29.76 -7.91
N CYS A 149 -15.45 28.80 -8.19
CA CYS A 149 -15.77 27.63 -8.98
C CYS A 149 -15.19 26.32 -8.39
N THR A 150 -15.65 25.20 -8.94
CA THR A 150 -15.16 23.84 -8.66
C THR A 150 -13.81 23.56 -9.33
N LEU A 151 -13.08 22.53 -8.87
CA LEU A 151 -11.82 22.10 -9.49
C LEU A 151 -12.00 21.75 -10.99
N ARG A 152 -13.15 21.17 -11.36
CA ARG A 152 -13.47 20.82 -12.75
C ARG A 152 -13.54 22.07 -13.63
N GLU A 153 -14.24 23.10 -13.15
CA GLU A 153 -14.38 24.38 -13.85
C GLU A 153 -13.03 25.11 -13.92
N LEU A 154 -12.24 25.08 -12.85
CA LEU A 154 -10.88 25.63 -12.84
C LEU A 154 -10.03 24.99 -13.94
N ASN A 155 -10.01 23.65 -14.05
CA ASN A 155 -9.26 22.96 -15.08
C ASN A 155 -9.75 23.31 -16.50
N TYR A 156 -11.07 23.43 -16.69
CA TYR A 156 -11.64 23.86 -17.97
C TYR A 156 -11.22 25.28 -18.35
N ASN A 157 -11.23 26.21 -17.39
CA ASN A 157 -10.85 27.60 -17.61
C ASN A 157 -9.33 27.76 -17.82
N LEU A 158 -8.50 27.08 -17.02
CA LEU A 158 -7.04 27.06 -17.17
C LEU A 158 -6.62 26.60 -18.58
N ALA A 159 -7.27 25.58 -19.13
CA ALA A 159 -6.94 25.03 -20.44
C ALA A 159 -7.24 25.98 -21.61
N ARG A 160 -8.12 26.97 -21.42
CA ARG A 160 -8.58 27.90 -22.48
C ARG A 160 -8.02 29.30 -22.32
N GLN A 161 -7.67 29.68 -21.09
CA GLN A 161 -7.14 31.00 -20.79
C GLN A 161 -5.82 31.22 -21.54
N GLN A 162 -5.65 32.37 -22.20
CA GLN A 162 -4.42 32.74 -22.91
C GLN A 162 -3.64 33.85 -22.18
N ASP A 163 -4.31 34.58 -21.30
CA ASP A 163 -3.69 35.63 -20.49
C ASP A 163 -2.88 35.02 -19.34
N GLU A 164 -1.57 35.26 -19.35
CA GLU A 164 -0.63 34.73 -18.36
C GLU A 164 -0.95 35.21 -16.94
N ALA A 165 -1.33 36.47 -16.75
CA ALA A 165 -1.62 37.01 -15.43
C ALA A 165 -2.87 36.33 -14.84
N LYS A 166 -3.89 36.10 -15.68
CA LYS A 166 -5.08 35.35 -15.29
C LYS A 166 -4.76 33.89 -14.96
N GLN A 167 -3.97 33.21 -15.79
CA GLN A 167 -3.51 31.84 -15.50
C GLN A 167 -2.75 31.75 -14.17
N ARG A 168 -1.85 32.71 -13.89
CA ARG A 168 -1.11 32.76 -12.63
C ARG A 168 -2.03 32.94 -11.42
N ARG A 169 -3.07 33.78 -11.51
CA ARG A 169 -4.08 33.94 -10.45
C ARG A 169 -4.87 32.65 -10.22
N MET A 170 -5.36 32.03 -11.29
CA MET A 170 -6.06 30.74 -11.25
C MET A 170 -5.19 29.66 -10.58
N LYS A 171 -3.92 29.52 -11.00
CA LYS A 171 -2.95 28.60 -10.40
C LYS A 171 -2.73 28.89 -8.90
N ALA A 172 -2.54 30.15 -8.52
CA ALA A 172 -2.37 30.52 -7.11
C ALA A 172 -3.62 30.24 -6.27
N SER A 173 -4.83 30.28 -6.87
CA SER A 173 -6.06 29.85 -6.20
C SER A 173 -6.10 28.34 -5.95
N TRP A 174 -5.57 27.55 -6.88
CA TRP A 174 -5.42 26.11 -6.71
C TRP A 174 -4.40 25.77 -5.62
N GLU A 175 -3.24 26.42 -5.65
CA GLU A 175 -2.16 26.19 -4.67
C GLU A 175 -2.60 26.51 -3.23
N ARG A 176 -3.49 27.49 -3.03
CA ARG A 176 -4.08 27.80 -1.71
C ARG A 176 -4.92 26.66 -1.11
N ASN A 177 -5.40 25.73 -1.93
CA ASN A 177 -6.16 24.58 -1.47
C ASN A 177 -5.30 23.35 -1.17
N LEU A 178 -4.03 23.34 -1.59
CA LEU A 178 -3.09 22.26 -1.28
C LEU A 178 -2.89 22.11 0.24
N PRO A 179 -2.50 20.90 0.71
CA PRO A 179 -2.12 20.70 2.10
C PRO A 179 -0.90 21.54 2.47
N ASN A 180 -0.72 21.76 3.77
CA ASN A 180 0.44 22.48 4.28
C ASN A 180 1.73 21.70 3.95
N ILE A 181 2.58 22.29 3.10
CA ILE A 181 3.82 21.65 2.65
C ILE A 181 4.83 21.46 3.79
N THR A 182 4.85 22.35 4.77
CA THR A 182 5.71 22.23 5.95
C THR A 182 5.29 21.02 6.78
N ASP A 183 3.98 20.87 7.08
CA ASP A 183 3.47 19.69 7.79
C ASP A 183 3.76 18.40 7.01
N TYR A 184 3.61 18.41 5.68
CA TYR A 184 3.98 17.28 4.84
C TYR A 184 5.47 16.91 4.99
N LEU A 185 6.37 17.87 4.79
CA LEU A 185 7.82 17.62 4.80
C LEU A 185 8.35 17.24 6.18
N GLU A 186 7.87 17.90 7.23
CA GLU A 186 8.38 17.73 8.59
C GLU A 186 7.76 16.51 9.30
N HIS A 187 6.56 16.11 8.91
CA HIS A 187 5.81 15.14 9.71
C HIS A 187 5.21 13.96 8.96
N ILE A 188 4.95 14.08 7.65
CA ILE A 188 4.38 12.99 6.84
C ILE A 188 5.48 12.25 6.09
N LEU A 189 6.35 12.98 5.40
CA LEU A 189 7.45 12.41 4.63
C LEU A 189 8.38 11.52 5.48
N PRO A 190 8.73 11.86 6.74
CA PRO A 190 9.55 11.00 7.58
C PRO A 190 8.89 9.65 7.92
N LEU A 191 7.56 9.55 7.88
CA LEU A 191 6.85 8.30 8.15
C LEU A 191 7.18 7.22 7.12
N LEU A 192 7.48 7.60 5.87
CA LEU A 192 7.90 6.64 4.84
C LEU A 192 9.18 5.88 5.21
N ARG A 193 10.12 6.57 5.88
CA ARG A 193 11.35 5.92 6.37
C ARG A 193 11.04 4.92 7.48
N ASN A 194 10.05 5.20 8.32
CA ASN A 194 9.63 4.30 9.39
C ASN A 194 8.91 3.08 8.81
N ALA A 195 7.96 3.29 7.89
CA ALA A 195 7.25 2.22 7.19
C ALA A 195 8.23 1.29 6.45
N SER A 196 9.19 1.85 5.71
CA SER A 196 10.26 1.10 5.05
C SER A 196 11.01 0.18 6.03
N LYS A 197 11.45 0.72 7.18
CA LYS A 197 12.19 -0.05 8.19
C LYS A 197 11.33 -1.15 8.81
N GLN A 198 10.08 -0.86 9.15
CA GLN A 198 9.17 -1.83 9.74
C GLN A 198 8.83 -2.98 8.78
N ASN A 199 8.83 -2.70 7.48
CA ASN A 199 8.68 -3.71 6.42
C ASN A 199 10.00 -4.41 6.05
N SER A 200 11.09 -4.14 6.77
CA SER A 200 12.43 -4.75 6.54
C SER A 200 13.11 -4.37 5.23
N TYR A 201 12.92 -3.13 4.76
CA TYR A 201 13.63 -2.56 3.59
C TYR A 201 14.67 -1.53 4.01
N ASN A 202 15.80 -1.48 3.29
CA ASN A 202 16.92 -0.60 3.62
C ASN A 202 16.70 0.83 3.15
N SER A 203 15.83 1.02 2.14
CA SER A 203 15.52 2.32 1.57
C SER A 203 14.04 2.45 1.21
N VAL A 204 13.56 3.70 1.15
CA VAL A 204 12.20 4.01 0.68
C VAL A 204 12.01 3.61 -0.79
N GLU A 205 13.07 3.65 -1.61
CA GLU A 205 13.02 3.19 -3.00
C GLU A 205 12.76 1.68 -3.08
N GLU A 206 13.53 0.87 -2.35
CA GLU A 206 13.31 -0.59 -2.24
C GLU A 206 11.91 -0.91 -1.73
N TYR A 207 11.45 -0.16 -0.72
CA TYR A 207 10.11 -0.32 -0.17
C TYR A 207 9.02 -0.06 -1.21
N TRP A 208 9.11 1.03 -1.98
CA TRP A 208 8.14 1.34 -3.03
C TRP A 208 8.15 0.33 -4.17
N ASP A 209 9.34 -0.11 -4.60
CA ASP A 209 9.47 -1.20 -5.58
C ASP A 209 8.78 -2.47 -5.08
N ALA A 210 8.93 -2.79 -3.79
CA ALA A 210 8.31 -3.96 -3.18
C ALA A 210 6.78 -3.85 -3.04
N LEU A 211 6.22 -2.66 -2.77
CA LEU A 211 4.76 -2.45 -2.76
C LEU A 211 4.13 -2.74 -4.12
N GLY A 212 4.86 -2.48 -5.22
CA GLY A 212 4.45 -2.84 -6.57
C GLY A 212 4.82 -4.26 -6.98
N GLU A 213 5.42 -5.05 -6.08
CA GLU A 213 6.01 -6.37 -6.35
C GLU A 213 6.96 -6.37 -7.55
N TYR A 214 7.65 -5.24 -7.79
CA TYR A 214 8.55 -5.04 -8.91
C TYR A 214 9.90 -4.48 -8.45
N GLU A 215 10.75 -5.40 -7.98
CA GLU A 215 12.11 -5.10 -7.52
C GLU A 215 12.94 -4.43 -8.62
N GLY A 216 13.56 -3.29 -8.30
CA GLY A 216 14.31 -2.50 -9.28
C GLY A 216 13.44 -1.69 -10.23
N GLY A 217 12.13 -1.58 -9.97
CA GLY A 217 11.18 -0.83 -10.78
C GLY A 217 11.57 0.64 -10.97
N LEU A 218 12.01 1.32 -9.91
CA LEU A 218 12.51 2.69 -9.97
C LEU A 218 13.81 2.82 -10.78
N LEU A 219 14.70 1.84 -10.71
CA LEU A 219 15.90 1.82 -11.56
C LEU A 219 15.49 1.67 -13.03
N LYS A 220 14.56 0.75 -13.32
CA LYS A 220 14.05 0.55 -14.68
C LYS A 220 13.35 1.80 -15.23
N ALA A 221 12.58 2.49 -14.39
CA ALA A 221 11.93 3.74 -14.76
C ALA A 221 12.95 4.82 -15.14
N ARG A 222 14.07 4.94 -14.40
CA ARG A 222 15.18 5.85 -14.74
C ARG A 222 15.81 5.50 -16.10
N GLU A 223 16.10 4.23 -16.35
CA GLU A 223 16.63 3.78 -17.65
C GLU A 223 15.69 4.11 -18.82
N LEU A 224 14.37 3.92 -18.63
CA LEU A 224 13.37 4.24 -19.64
C LEU A 224 13.28 5.75 -19.86
N TRP A 225 13.34 6.54 -18.79
CA TRP A 225 13.37 7.99 -18.88
C TRP A 225 14.56 8.49 -19.70
N ASP A 226 15.76 7.93 -19.52
CA ASP A 226 16.94 8.32 -20.30
C ASP A 226 16.76 8.08 -21.81
N ARG A 227 15.97 7.08 -22.20
CA ARG A 227 15.61 6.82 -23.61
C ARG A 227 14.54 7.78 -24.14
N ILE A 228 13.61 8.22 -23.28
CA ILE A 228 12.52 9.14 -23.63
C ILE A 228 13.00 10.60 -23.66
N LYS A 229 13.97 10.94 -22.80
CA LYS A 229 14.47 12.29 -22.56
C LYS A 229 14.87 13.04 -23.84
N PRO A 230 15.55 12.46 -24.85
CA PRO A 230 15.88 13.18 -26.08
C PRO A 230 14.65 13.65 -26.86
N LEU A 231 13.58 12.85 -26.91
CA LEU A 231 12.33 13.23 -27.56
C LEU A 231 11.61 14.31 -26.76
N TYR A 232 11.53 14.13 -25.43
CA TYR A 232 10.96 15.13 -24.53
C TYR A 232 11.63 16.50 -24.70
N LEU A 233 12.97 16.56 -24.74
CA LEU A 233 13.71 17.82 -24.88
C LEU A 233 13.44 18.51 -26.24
N LYS A 234 13.32 17.75 -27.32
CA LYS A 234 12.95 18.29 -28.64
C LYS A 234 11.54 18.89 -28.63
N LEU A 235 10.58 18.16 -28.06
CA LEU A 235 9.19 18.62 -27.94
C LEU A 235 9.10 19.86 -27.04
N HIS A 236 9.76 19.82 -25.88
CA HIS A 236 9.84 20.93 -24.95
C HIS A 236 10.40 22.19 -25.62
N LYS A 237 11.52 22.07 -26.35
CA LYS A 237 12.11 23.19 -27.10
C LYS A 237 11.15 23.73 -28.17
N TYR A 238 10.49 22.85 -28.91
CA TYR A 238 9.50 23.25 -29.92
C TYR A 238 8.34 24.05 -29.28
N VAL A 239 7.78 23.55 -28.18
CA VAL A 239 6.70 24.23 -27.47
C VAL A 239 7.17 25.56 -26.88
N ALA A 240 8.36 25.62 -26.29
CA ALA A 240 8.92 26.85 -25.73
C ALA A 240 9.07 27.93 -26.82
N LEU A 241 9.62 27.58 -27.99
CA LEU A 241 9.74 28.49 -29.14
C LEU A 241 8.37 28.99 -29.64
N ARG A 242 7.34 28.14 -29.59
CA ARG A 242 5.97 28.52 -29.97
C ARG A 242 5.32 29.47 -28.96
N LEU A 243 5.66 29.37 -27.68
CA LEU A 243 5.09 30.21 -26.62
C LEU A 243 5.84 31.54 -26.43
N ARG A 244 7.18 31.53 -26.52
CA ARG A 244 8.02 32.70 -26.22
C ARG A 244 8.66 33.34 -27.45
N GLY A 245 8.55 32.74 -28.63
CA GLY A 245 9.23 33.21 -29.85
C GLY A 245 10.70 32.79 -29.89
N ALA A 246 11.53 33.53 -30.62
CA ALA A 246 12.95 33.21 -30.82
C ALA A 246 13.81 33.35 -29.55
N ASP A 247 13.27 33.99 -28.50
CA ASP A 247 13.94 34.24 -27.22
C ASP A 247 13.79 33.06 -26.22
N ALA A 248 13.32 31.90 -26.69
CA ALA A 248 12.99 30.71 -25.88
C ALA A 248 14.15 29.75 -25.64
#